data_AF-A0AAV3UBF0-F1
#
_entry.id   AF-A0AAV3UBF0-F1
#
_cell.length_a   1.000
_cell.length_b   1.000
_cell.length_c   1.000
_cell.angle_alpha   90.00
_cell.angle_beta   90.00
_cell.angle_gamma   90.00
#
_symmetry.space_group_name_H-M   'P 1'
#
loop_
_entity.id
_entity.type
_entity.pdbx_description
1 polymer ?
#
loop_
_entity_poly.entity_id
_entity_poly.type
_entity_poly.pdbx_seq_one_letter_code
_entity_poly.pdbx_strand_id
1 'polypeptide(L)'
;MSKPDSNTRVFDLDVPYVSSHAADQWDARTPSDSISPERAWMQAQRVRSADRLTGMSECRYHHDTDALLLMDGRCIVTVLVKPFDLAIENALESIRQTGGDDDDGE
;
A
#
# COMPACT_ATOMS: atom_id res chain seq x y z
N MET A 1 28.31 26.10 26.94
CA MET A 1 26.90 26.42 26.67
C MET A 1 26.47 25.64 25.45
N SER A 2 25.48 24.78 25.60
CA SER A 2 25.08 23.70 24.69
C SER A 2 24.56 24.19 23.34
N LYS A 3 24.94 23.51 22.26
CA LYS A 3 24.08 23.35 21.07
C LYS A 3 23.09 22.22 21.37
N PRO A 4 21.83 22.35 20.97
CA PRO A 4 21.31 21.55 19.84
C PRO A 4 20.28 22.35 19.00
N ASP A 5 19.82 22.00 17.81
CA ASP A 5 20.04 20.86 16.94
C ASP A 5 19.61 21.26 15.52
N SER A 6 20.09 20.49 14.57
CA SER A 6 19.81 20.58 13.14
C SER A 6 18.32 20.78 12.84
N ASN A 7 18.00 21.88 12.14
CA ASN A 7 16.71 22.07 11.47
C ASN A 7 16.65 21.14 10.24
N THR A 8 16.69 19.83 10.49
CA THR A 8 16.32 18.83 9.51
C THR A 8 14.83 18.98 9.33
N ARG A 9 14.42 19.70 8.27
CA ARG A 9 13.13 19.43 7.64
C ARG A 9 13.19 17.96 7.28
N VAL A 10 12.61 17.12 8.14
CA VAL A 10 12.12 15.81 7.75
C VAL A 10 11.06 16.12 6.71
N PHE A 11 11.50 16.29 5.47
CA PHE A 11 10.62 15.98 4.36
C PHE A 11 10.16 14.58 4.69
N ASP A 12 8.88 14.45 4.96
CA ASP A 12 8.22 13.16 5.11
C ASP A 12 8.38 12.44 3.77
N LEU A 13 9.58 11.88 3.58
CA LEU A 13 10.01 11.16 2.38
C LEU A 13 9.41 9.75 2.38
N ASP A 14 8.71 9.39 3.46
CA ASP A 14 8.08 8.09 3.67
C ASP A 14 6.62 8.09 3.22
N VAL A 15 5.92 9.23 3.33
CA VAL A 15 4.58 9.41 2.77
C VAL A 15 4.67 9.61 1.25
N PRO A 16 4.06 8.71 0.47
CA PRO A 16 4.05 8.85 -0.98
C PRO A 16 3.12 9.97 -1.45
N TYR A 17 3.44 10.54 -2.61
CA TYR A 17 2.53 11.45 -3.30
C TYR A 17 1.34 10.66 -3.85
N VAL A 18 0.14 11.24 -3.85
CA VAL A 18 -1.06 10.60 -4.40
C VAL A 18 -1.50 11.39 -5.61
N SER A 19 -1.60 10.72 -6.76
CA SER A 19 -2.13 11.36 -7.96
C SER A 19 -3.60 11.74 -7.77
N SER A 20 -4.05 12.80 -8.43
CA SER A 20 -5.47 13.19 -8.41
C SER A 20 -6.39 12.05 -8.84
N HIS A 21 -5.93 11.20 -9.77
CA HIS A 21 -6.65 10.00 -10.20
C HIS A 21 -6.77 8.95 -9.10
N ALA A 22 -5.69 8.69 -8.35
CA ALA A 22 -5.73 7.77 -7.22
C ALA A 22 -6.59 8.31 -6.07
N ALA A 23 -6.53 9.61 -5.79
CA ALA A 23 -7.35 10.26 -4.77
C ALA A 23 -8.84 10.21 -5.11
N ASP A 24 -9.22 10.52 -6.36
CA ASP A 24 -10.60 10.44 -6.84
C ASP A 24 -11.14 9.00 -6.76
N GLN A 25 -10.34 8.02 -7.18
CA GLN A 25 -10.72 6.61 -7.04
C GLN A 25 -10.85 6.18 -5.59
N TRP A 26 -9.98 6.65 -4.70
CA TRP A 26 -10.07 6.36 -3.29
C TRP A 26 -11.37 6.90 -2.70
N ASP A 27 -11.68 8.18 -2.94
CA ASP A 27 -12.92 8.82 -2.46
C ASP A 27 -14.19 8.15 -3.02
N ALA A 28 -14.17 7.78 -4.30
CA ALA A 28 -15.31 7.14 -4.95
C ALA A 28 -15.54 5.67 -4.49
N ARG A 29 -14.49 4.98 -4.03
CA ARG A 29 -14.51 3.53 -3.81
C ARG A 29 -14.35 3.11 -2.35
N THR A 30 -13.93 4.02 -1.48
CA THR A 30 -13.79 3.77 -0.03
C THR A 30 -14.83 4.58 0.74
N PRO A 31 -15.28 4.10 1.91
CA PRO A 31 -16.23 4.88 2.71
C PRO A 31 -15.59 6.20 3.15
N SER A 32 -16.40 7.27 3.27
CA SER A 32 -15.93 8.63 3.56
C SER A 32 -15.23 8.79 4.93
N ASP A 33 -15.38 7.82 5.84
CA ASP A 33 -14.67 7.75 7.13
C ASP A 33 -13.32 6.99 7.02
N SER A 34 -12.98 6.50 5.82
CA SER A 34 -11.72 5.81 5.57
C SER A 34 -10.53 6.74 5.74
N ILE A 35 -9.42 6.15 6.14
CA ILE A 35 -8.13 6.84 6.17
C ILE A 35 -7.72 7.31 4.76
N SER A 36 -6.84 8.29 4.68
CA SER A 36 -6.28 8.76 3.41
C SER A 36 -5.42 7.68 2.72
N PRO A 37 -5.32 7.67 1.38
CA PRO A 37 -4.53 6.70 0.61
C PRO A 37 -3.05 6.64 1.06
N GLU A 38 -2.48 7.75 1.50
CA GLU A 38 -1.14 7.83 2.09
C GLU A 38 -1.02 7.00 3.37
N ARG A 39 -2.01 7.12 4.26
CA ARG A 39 -2.04 6.38 5.52
C ARG A 39 -2.31 4.90 5.29
N ALA A 40 -3.18 4.60 4.32
CA ALA A 40 -3.43 3.24 3.89
C ALA A 40 -2.15 2.60 3.35
N TRP A 41 -1.35 3.33 2.56
CA TRP A 41 -0.07 2.84 2.05
C TRP A 41 0.93 2.47 3.15
N MET A 42 1.01 3.28 4.21
CA MET A 42 1.89 3.00 5.36
C MET A 42 1.45 1.76 6.15
N GLN A 43 0.15 1.49 6.19
CA GLN A 43 -0.43 0.31 6.87
C GLN A 43 -0.57 -0.90 5.93
N ALA A 44 -0.38 -0.70 4.63
CA ALA A 44 -0.56 -1.73 3.62
C ALA A 44 0.62 -2.69 3.56
N GLN A 45 0.32 -3.96 3.34
CA GLN A 45 1.31 -5.01 3.20
C GLN A 45 1.81 -5.09 1.75
N ARG A 46 3.14 -5.12 1.56
CA ARG A 46 3.72 -5.21 0.22
C ARG A 46 3.39 -6.54 -0.45
N VAL A 47 2.87 -6.46 -1.67
CA VAL A 47 2.51 -7.59 -2.52
C VAL A 47 3.63 -7.82 -3.53
N ARG A 48 4.52 -8.78 -3.25
CA ARG A 48 5.68 -9.09 -4.13
C ARG A 48 5.29 -9.70 -5.47
N SER A 49 4.14 -10.35 -5.57
CA SER A 49 3.65 -10.97 -6.82
C SER A 49 3.16 -9.96 -7.86
N ALA A 50 3.27 -8.65 -7.57
CA ALA A 50 3.01 -7.57 -8.52
C ALA A 50 4.03 -7.45 -9.66
N ASP A 51 5.01 -8.35 -9.76
CA ASP A 51 5.88 -8.48 -10.95
C ASP A 51 5.07 -8.62 -12.26
N ARG A 52 3.81 -9.10 -12.17
CA ARG A 52 2.85 -9.14 -13.29
C ARG A 52 2.16 -7.82 -13.61
N LEU A 53 2.16 -6.84 -12.71
CA LEU A 53 1.67 -5.48 -12.97
C LEU A 53 2.79 -4.69 -13.63
N THR A 54 2.98 -4.92 -14.93
CA THR A 54 4.02 -4.29 -15.72
C THR A 54 3.96 -2.76 -15.59
N GLY A 55 5.07 -2.14 -15.20
CA GLY A 55 5.18 -0.68 -15.06
C GLY A 55 4.85 -0.12 -13.68
N MET A 56 4.66 -0.94 -12.64
CA MET A 56 4.52 -0.49 -11.27
C MET A 56 5.79 -0.78 -10.46
N SER A 57 6.25 0.21 -9.71
CA SER A 57 7.45 0.10 -8.87
C SER A 57 7.17 -0.67 -7.58
N GLU A 58 5.99 -0.46 -6.99
CA GLU A 58 5.58 -1.15 -5.77
C GLU A 58 4.06 -1.30 -5.72
N CYS A 59 3.62 -2.41 -5.12
CA CYS A 59 2.21 -2.68 -4.90
C CYS A 59 2.02 -3.08 -3.44
N ARG A 60 1.02 -2.48 -2.79
CA ARG A 60 0.68 -2.80 -1.41
C ARG A 60 -0.83 -3.01 -1.27
N TYR A 61 -1.20 -3.96 -0.44
CA TYR A 61 -2.58 -4.28 -0.13
C TYR A 61 -2.93 -3.83 1.28
N HIS A 62 -3.93 -2.98 1.39
CA HIS A 62 -4.48 -2.53 2.66
C HIS A 62 -5.69 -3.39 3.02
N HIS A 63 -5.54 -4.21 4.07
CA HIS A 63 -6.56 -5.19 4.46
C HIS A 63 -7.85 -4.54 4.98
N ASP A 64 -7.75 -3.42 5.71
CA ASP A 64 -8.89 -2.78 6.39
C ASP A 64 -9.87 -2.15 5.40
N THR A 65 -9.35 -1.51 4.34
CA THR A 65 -10.15 -0.91 3.28
C THR A 65 -10.34 -1.84 2.08
N ASP A 66 -9.81 -3.07 2.15
CA ASP A 66 -9.78 -4.05 1.07
C ASP A 66 -9.36 -3.41 -0.28
N ALA A 67 -8.25 -2.66 -0.22
CA ALA A 67 -7.78 -1.83 -1.33
C ALA A 67 -6.34 -2.18 -1.72
N LEU A 68 -6.10 -2.29 -3.02
CA LEU A 68 -4.77 -2.43 -3.60
C LEU A 68 -4.29 -1.07 -4.05
N LEU A 69 -3.17 -0.62 -3.49
CA LEU A 69 -2.51 0.62 -3.87
C LEU A 69 -1.32 0.29 -4.76
N LEU A 70 -1.26 0.92 -5.93
CA LEU A 70 -0.19 0.75 -6.90
C LEU A 70 0.62 2.04 -6.98
N MET A 71 1.92 1.89 -6.83
CA MET A 71 2.87 2.97 -6.86
C MET A 71 3.81 2.86 -8.06
N ASP A 72 4.01 3.99 -8.71
CA ASP A 72 5.08 4.20 -9.66
C ASP A 72 6.07 5.23 -9.11
N GLY A 73 7.34 4.84 -8.97
CA GLY A 73 8.40 5.62 -8.34
C GLY A 73 8.12 5.96 -6.87
N ARG A 74 7.47 7.09 -6.64
CA ARG A 74 7.05 7.60 -5.30
C ARG A 74 5.60 8.12 -5.29
N CYS A 75 4.84 7.81 -6.34
CA CYS A 75 3.48 8.28 -6.56
C CYS A 75 2.51 7.10 -6.52
N ILE A 76 1.50 7.14 -5.66
CA ILE A 76 0.34 6.28 -5.76
C ILE A 76 -0.47 6.74 -6.98
N VAL A 77 -0.39 5.94 -8.04
CA VAL A 77 -1.02 6.24 -9.34
C VAL A 77 -2.40 5.63 -9.48
N THR A 78 -2.62 4.49 -8.82
CA THR A 78 -3.87 3.73 -8.94
C THR A 78 -4.27 3.11 -7.60
N VAL A 79 -5.57 3.15 -7.32
CA VAL A 79 -6.22 2.45 -6.20
C VAL A 79 -7.26 1.51 -6.80
N LEU A 80 -7.16 0.23 -6.50
CA LEU A 80 -8.16 -0.76 -6.84
C LEU A 80 -8.88 -1.19 -5.56
N VAL A 81 -10.19 -1.37 -5.60
CA VAL A 81 -10.96 -2.05 -4.55
C VAL A 81 -11.59 -3.30 -5.14
N LYS A 82 -12.03 -4.22 -4.29
CA LYS A 82 -12.71 -5.44 -4.75
C LYS A 82 -13.91 -5.15 -5.66
N PRO A 83 -14.20 -6.05 -6.62
CA PRO A 83 -13.47 -7.29 -6.91
C PRO A 83 -12.13 -7.04 -7.62
N PHE A 84 -11.12 -7.82 -7.27
CA PHE A 84 -9.86 -7.86 -8.00
C PHE A 84 -9.89 -8.92 -9.10
N ASP A 85 -8.93 -8.87 -10.02
CA ASP A 85 -8.71 -9.98 -10.93
C ASP A 85 -8.28 -11.23 -10.15
N LEU A 86 -8.69 -12.42 -10.60
CA LEU A 86 -8.39 -13.70 -9.94
C LEU A 86 -6.88 -13.91 -9.73
N ALA A 87 -6.05 -13.37 -10.63
CA ALA A 87 -4.60 -13.41 -10.49
C ALA A 87 -4.08 -12.61 -9.28
N ILE A 88 -4.72 -11.47 -8.97
CA ILE A 88 -4.40 -10.65 -7.80
C ILE A 88 -4.91 -11.33 -6.54
N GLU A 89 -6.12 -11.90 -6.56
CA GLU A 89 -6.66 -12.63 -5.40
C GLU A 89 -5.77 -13.80 -5.00
N ASN A 90 -5.35 -14.63 -5.96
CA ASN A 90 -4.40 -15.72 -5.71
C ASN A 90 -3.05 -15.24 -5.12
N ALA A 91 -2.57 -14.08 -5.58
CA ALA A 91 -1.35 -13.47 -5.05
C ALA A 91 -1.54 -13.00 -3.59
N LEU A 92 -2.69 -12.42 -3.26
CA LEU A 92 -3.02 -12.00 -1.90
C LEU A 92 -3.20 -13.21 -0.95
N GLU A 93 -3.82 -14.29 -1.43
CA GLU A 93 -3.96 -15.54 -0.68
C GLU A 93 -2.61 -16.18 -0.39
N SER A 94 -1.69 -16.18 -1.36
CA SER A 94 -0.32 -16.69 -1.17
C SER A 94 0.44 -15.92 -0.09
N ILE A 95 0.22 -14.60 0.02
CA ILE A 95 0.80 -13.76 1.07
C ILE A 95 0.19 -14.08 2.44
N ARG A 96 -1.13 -14.32 2.50
CA ARG A 96 -1.81 -14.73 3.74
C ARG A 96 -1.32 -16.08 4.25
N GLN A 97 -1.01 -17.03 3.36
CA GLN A 97 -0.53 -18.37 3.72
C GLN A 97 0.94 -18.40 4.14
N THR A 98 1.78 -17.48 3.64
CA THR A 98 3.21 -17.40 3.99
C THR A 98 3.47 -16.99 5.46
N GLY A 99 2.44 -16.54 6.18
CA GLY A 99 2.55 -16.12 7.59
C GLY A 99 2.21 -17.19 8.63
N GLY A 100 2.12 -18.48 8.27
CA GLY A 100 1.61 -19.53 9.17
C GLY A 100 2.19 -20.92 8.93
N ASP A 101 3.50 -21.02 8.71
CA ASP A 101 4.24 -22.29 8.69
C ASP A 101 5.35 -22.27 9.75
N ASP A 102 5.01 -21.85 10.97
CA ASP A 102 5.75 -22.30 12.16
C ASP A 102 5.02 -23.55 12.65
N ASP A 103 5.43 -24.65 12.02
CA ASP A 103 5.33 -26.03 12.45
C ASP A 103 5.91 -26.15 13.87
N ASP A 104 5.09 -25.87 14.90
CA ASP A 104 5.34 -26.35 16.26
C ASP A 104 5.10 -27.87 16.27
N GLY A 105 6.06 -28.60 15.72
CA GLY A 105 6.17 -30.03 15.91
C GLY A 105 6.55 -30.33 17.36
N GLU A 106 5.63 -30.93 18.11
CA GLU A 106 5.93 -31.87 19.20
C GLU A 106 4.85 -32.94 19.35
#